data_AF-W4KEU0-F1
#
_entry.id   AF-W4KEU0-F1
#
_cell.length_a   1.000
_cell.length_b   1.000
_cell.length_c   1.000
_cell.angle_alpha   90.00
_cell.angle_beta   90.00
_cell.angle_gamma   90.00
#
_symmetry.space_group_name_H-M   'P 1'
#
loop_
_entity.id
_entity.type
_entity.pdbx_description
1 polymer ?
#
loop_
_entity_poly.entity_id
_entity_poly.type
_entity_poly.pdbx_seq_one_letter_code
_entity_poly.pdbx_strand_id
1 'polypeptide(L)'
;MLGGEQFVAAWLGCIRCHYVLWTKGVRHNDPSLANLMLRRTNDRYYGVMNDWDLATVVGESPDTKRGVLTGTVPFMAQDELFKLAVKQSDTRIYRYDLEAFVWILLWVCVRYQDTRLLLNPELSHWKSFDFGGIASSKQAYIDHEWRERHAVRPTKSWENE
;
A
#
# COMPACT_ATOMS: atom_id res chain seq x y z
N MET A 1 7.51 15.23 -10.52
CA MET A 1 6.61 14.09 -10.24
C MET A 1 6.45 13.32 -11.54
N LEU A 2 6.18 12.02 -11.48
CA LEU A 2 5.63 11.36 -12.66
C LEU A 2 4.24 11.96 -12.94
N GLY A 3 3.90 12.17 -14.21
CA GLY A 3 2.51 12.45 -14.59
C GLY A 3 1.59 11.27 -14.22
N GLY A 4 0.28 11.46 -14.22
CA GLY A 4 -0.68 10.43 -13.75
C GLY A 4 -0.46 9.06 -14.40
N GLU A 5 -0.32 9.02 -15.72
CA GLU A 5 -0.06 7.79 -16.48
C GLU A 5 1.26 7.12 -16.08
N GLN A 6 2.33 7.91 -15.97
CA GLN A 6 3.65 7.42 -15.60
C GLN A 6 3.66 6.85 -14.18
N PHE A 7 2.95 7.50 -13.25
CA PHE A 7 2.79 7.03 -11.89
C PHE A 7 2.06 5.67 -11.84
N VAL A 8 0.94 5.54 -12.53
CA VAL A 8 0.19 4.26 -12.61
C VAL A 8 1.05 3.17 -13.25
N ALA A 9 1.80 3.49 -14.32
CA ALA A 9 2.70 2.55 -14.97
C ALA A 9 3.83 2.08 -14.02
N ALA A 10 4.40 2.98 -13.23
CA ALA A 10 5.39 2.64 -12.22
C ALA A 10 4.80 1.80 -11.09
N TRP A 11 3.65 2.19 -10.53
CA TRP A 11 2.94 1.43 -9.51
C TRP A 11 2.62 0.00 -9.98
N LEU A 12 2.15 -0.17 -11.22
CA LEU A 12 1.97 -1.49 -11.85
C LEU A 12 3.30 -2.26 -12.00
N GLY A 13 4.40 -1.56 -12.29
CA GLY A 13 5.75 -2.15 -12.33
C GLY A 13 6.16 -2.77 -11.00
N CYS A 14 5.90 -2.08 -9.89
CA CYS A 14 6.16 -2.59 -8.54
C CYS A 14 5.33 -3.84 -8.24
N ILE A 15 4.04 -3.84 -8.57
CA ILE A 15 3.15 -5.01 -8.41
C ILE A 15 3.66 -6.21 -9.23
N ARG A 16 4.10 -5.97 -10.47
CA ARG A 16 4.67 -7.04 -11.32
C ARG A 16 5.94 -7.63 -10.71
N CYS A 17 6.84 -6.77 -10.20
CA CYS A 17 8.05 -7.21 -9.51
C CYS A 17 7.71 -8.07 -8.29
N HIS A 18 6.78 -7.60 -7.45
CA HIS A 18 6.30 -8.31 -6.28
C HIS A 18 5.66 -9.66 -6.65
N TYR A 19 4.78 -9.70 -7.66
CA TYR A 19 4.14 -10.93 -8.15
C TYR A 19 5.15 -12.00 -8.60
N VAL A 20 6.15 -11.60 -9.41
CA VAL A 20 7.18 -12.53 -9.91
C VAL A 20 7.98 -13.13 -8.75
N LEU A 21 8.24 -12.37 -7.68
CA LEU A 21 8.97 -12.87 -6.52
C LEU A 21 8.08 -13.73 -5.62
N TRP A 22 6.82 -13.32 -5.43
CA TRP A 22 5.83 -14.09 -4.68
C TRP A 22 5.63 -15.48 -5.27
N THR A 23 5.49 -15.59 -6.59
CA THR A 23 5.33 -16.88 -7.29
C THR A 23 6.56 -17.79 -7.19
N LYS A 24 7.73 -17.21 -6.89
CA LYS A 24 8.97 -17.93 -6.61
C LYS A 24 9.18 -18.24 -5.12
N GLY A 25 8.18 -17.96 -4.28
CA GLY A 25 8.23 -18.21 -2.85
C GLY A 25 8.90 -17.12 -2.03
N VAL A 26 9.21 -15.95 -2.61
CA VAL A 26 9.78 -14.81 -1.87
C VAL A 26 8.67 -13.83 -1.51
N ARG A 27 8.40 -13.67 -0.22
CA ARG A 27 7.38 -12.77 0.32
C ARG A 27 8.05 -11.50 0.82
N HIS A 28 7.58 -10.33 0.38
CA HIS A 28 8.19 -9.07 0.81
C HIS A 28 7.77 -8.65 2.22
N ASN A 29 6.51 -8.91 2.60
CA ASN A 29 5.90 -8.61 3.91
C ASN A 29 5.74 -7.13 4.28
N ASP A 30 6.33 -6.17 3.55
CA ASP A 30 6.14 -4.74 3.81
C ASP A 30 6.00 -3.88 2.52
N PRO A 31 4.97 -4.10 1.69
CA PRO A 31 4.62 -3.13 0.67
C PRO A 31 4.24 -1.81 1.34
N SER A 32 5.03 -0.77 1.09
CA SER A 32 4.82 0.57 1.63
C SER A 32 5.23 1.62 0.60
N LEU A 33 4.68 2.84 0.67
CA LEU A 33 5.05 3.90 -0.26
C LEU A 33 6.57 4.19 -0.28
N ALA A 34 7.26 4.01 0.85
CA ALA A 34 8.71 4.18 0.93
C ALA A 34 9.50 3.08 0.20
N ASN A 35 8.89 1.91 0.01
CA ASN A 35 9.49 0.74 -0.63
C ASN A 35 9.17 0.65 -2.14
N LEU A 36 8.31 1.53 -2.65
CA LEU A 36 8.06 1.69 -4.08
C LEU A 36 9.02 2.73 -4.66
N MET A 37 9.96 2.26 -5.48
CA MET A 37 11.03 3.09 -6.04
C MET A 37 10.86 3.25 -7.55
N LEU A 38 11.41 4.34 -8.07
CA LEU A 38 11.52 4.60 -9.49
C LEU A 38 12.95 4.39 -9.96
N ARG A 39 13.12 3.49 -10.92
CA ARG A 39 14.37 3.33 -11.66
C ARG A 39 14.22 3.97 -13.03
N ARG A 40 15.11 4.91 -13.34
CA ARG A 40 15.24 5.46 -14.70
C ARG A 40 16.31 4.69 -15.46
N THR A 41 15.98 4.21 -16.65
CA THR A 41 16.94 3.62 -17.59
C THR A 41 16.70 4.28 -18.94
N ASN A 42 17.71 5.01 -19.45
CA ASN A 42 17.57 5.89 -20.62
C ASN A 42 16.38 6.87 -20.41
N ASP A 43 15.47 6.92 -21.38
CA ASP A 43 14.26 7.76 -21.35
C ASP A 43 13.01 7.01 -20.85
N ARG A 44 13.19 5.91 -20.11
CA ARG A 44 12.09 5.13 -19.55
C ARG A 44 12.16 5.03 -18.03
N TYR A 45 10.99 5.09 -17.39
CA TYR A 45 10.82 4.90 -15.96
C TYR A 45 10.23 3.52 -15.68
N TYR A 46 10.75 2.86 -14.65
CA TYR A 46 10.33 1.54 -14.18
C TYR A 46 10.05 1.62 -12.69
N GLY A 47 8.89 1.09 -12.27
CA GLY A 47 8.67 0.81 -10.85
C GLY A 47 9.44 -0.41 -10.41
N VAL A 48 10.11 -0.32 -9.26
CA VAL A 48 10.85 -1.41 -8.63
C VAL A 48 10.56 -1.44 -7.13
N MET A 49 10.63 -2.64 -6.53
CA MET A 49 10.49 -2.83 -5.08
C MET A 49 11.87 -2.75 -4.40
N ASN A 50 11.94 -2.07 -3.26
CA ASN A 50 13.11 -1.98 -2.39
C ASN A 50 12.82 -2.57 -1.00
N ASP A 51 13.84 -2.72 -0.17
CA ASP A 51 13.75 -3.10 1.24
C ASP A 51 13.24 -4.53 1.47
N TRP A 52 14.16 -5.48 1.28
CA TRP A 52 13.90 -6.91 1.44
C TRP A 52 14.29 -7.42 2.83
N ASP A 53 14.55 -6.54 3.79
CA ASP A 53 15.03 -6.92 5.13
C ASP A 53 13.96 -7.71 5.91
N LEU A 54 12.67 -7.46 5.62
CA LEU A 54 11.53 -8.18 6.19
C LEU A 54 11.08 -9.37 5.35
N ALA A 55 11.75 -9.65 4.23
CA ALA A 55 11.32 -10.69 3.31
C ALA A 55 11.41 -12.10 3.93
N THR A 56 10.58 -13.03 3.48
CA THR A 56 10.66 -14.44 3.89
C THR A 56 10.63 -15.34 2.66
N VAL A 57 11.35 -16.47 2.72
CA VAL A 57 11.40 -17.47 1.66
C VAL A 57 10.63 -18.71 2.10
N VAL A 58 9.71 -19.18 1.26
CA VAL A 58 8.94 -20.41 1.52
C VAL A 58 9.90 -21.59 1.60
N GLY A 59 9.83 -22.33 2.71
CA GLY A 59 10.68 -23.51 2.96
C GLY A 59 11.90 -23.22 3.83
N GLU A 60 12.21 -21.95 4.09
CA GLU A 60 13.21 -21.55 5.09
C GLU A 60 12.53 -21.36 6.46
N SER A 61 13.25 -21.67 7.55
CA SER A 61 12.70 -21.37 8.88
C SER A 61 12.60 -19.85 9.02
N PRO A 62 11.45 -19.33 9.49
CA PRO A 62 11.36 -17.90 9.75
C PRO A 62 12.35 -17.54 10.84
N ASP A 63 13.23 -16.57 10.58
CA ASP A 63 13.95 -15.90 11.66
C ASP A 63 12.92 -15.42 12.68
N THR A 64 13.06 -15.85 13.94
CA THR A 64 12.14 -15.54 15.05
C THR A 64 11.96 -14.04 15.31
N LYS A 65 12.76 -13.19 14.65
CA LYS A 65 12.68 -11.72 14.69
C LYS A 65 11.74 -11.09 13.64
N ARG A 66 11.32 -11.82 12.60
CA ARG A 66 10.52 -11.26 11.47
C ARG A 66 9.00 -11.21 11.72
N GLY A 67 8.52 -11.70 12.87
CA GLY A 67 7.09 -11.92 13.16
C GLY A 67 6.40 -10.87 14.04
N VAL A 68 7.07 -9.79 14.45
CA VAL A 68 6.48 -8.80 15.37
C VAL A 68 6.12 -7.54 14.58
N LEU A 69 4.86 -7.44 14.12
CA LEU A 69 4.24 -6.20 13.60
C LEU A 69 4.99 -5.55 12.41
N THR A 70 5.47 -6.36 11.46
CA THR A 70 6.38 -5.93 10.39
C THR A 70 5.65 -5.38 9.15
N GLY A 71 4.75 -4.42 9.35
CA GLY A 71 4.07 -3.75 8.25
C GLY A 71 3.85 -2.26 8.50
N THR A 72 3.87 -1.49 7.44
CA THR A 72 3.53 -0.06 7.49
C THR A 72 2.03 0.11 7.70
N VAL A 73 1.61 0.43 8.93
CA VAL A 73 0.20 0.43 9.40
C VAL A 73 -0.81 1.06 8.42
N PRO A 74 -0.57 2.25 7.83
CA PRO A 74 -1.50 2.82 6.84
C PRO A 74 -1.82 1.89 5.65
N PHE A 75 -0.88 1.03 5.27
CA PHE A 75 -0.97 0.16 4.10
C PHE A 75 -1.31 -1.30 4.44
N MET A 76 -1.33 -1.68 5.73
CA MET A 76 -1.72 -3.04 6.13
C MET A 76 -3.13 -3.38 5.63
N ALA A 77 -3.35 -4.65 5.27
CA ALA A 77 -4.66 -5.09 4.84
C ALA A 77 -5.69 -4.97 5.97
N GLN A 78 -6.95 -4.77 5.62
CA GLN A 78 -8.02 -4.59 6.59
C GLN A 78 -8.18 -5.81 7.52
N ASP A 79 -8.16 -7.02 6.95
CA ASP A 79 -8.24 -8.26 7.74
C ASP A 79 -7.02 -8.43 8.64
N GLU A 80 -5.83 -8.01 8.17
CA GLU A 80 -4.61 -8.03 8.96
C GLU A 80 -4.73 -7.09 10.17
N LEU A 81 -5.25 -5.87 9.96
CA LEU A 81 -5.52 -4.90 11.02
C LEU A 81 -6.54 -5.42 12.05
N PHE A 82 -7.64 -6.06 11.60
CA PHE A 82 -8.60 -6.67 12.51
C PHE A 82 -7.97 -7.77 13.36
N LYS A 83 -7.18 -8.65 12.75
CA LYS A 83 -6.47 -9.72 13.47
C LYS A 83 -5.48 -9.15 14.49
N LEU A 84 -4.76 -8.09 14.14
CA LEU A 84 -3.88 -7.37 15.08
C LEU A 84 -4.65 -6.76 16.25
N ALA A 85 -5.83 -6.18 16.00
CA ALA A 85 -6.68 -5.60 17.05
C ALA A 85 -7.13 -6.65 18.08
N VAL A 86 -7.36 -7.89 17.65
CA VAL A 86 -7.74 -9.01 18.53
C VAL A 86 -6.55 -9.90 18.94
N LYS A 87 -5.31 -9.48 18.65
CA LYS A 87 -4.06 -10.21 18.93
C LYS A 87 -4.02 -11.64 18.37
N GLN A 88 -4.64 -11.84 17.22
CA GLN A 88 -4.62 -13.10 16.50
C GLN A 88 -3.41 -13.16 15.56
N SER A 89 -2.68 -14.27 15.59
CA SER A 89 -1.62 -14.53 14.61
C SER A 89 -2.21 -14.93 13.27
N ASP A 90 -1.54 -14.55 12.18
CA ASP A 90 -1.97 -14.93 10.86
C ASP A 90 -0.79 -15.23 9.95
N THR A 91 -1.01 -16.13 9.00
CA THR A 91 -0.06 -16.32 7.92
C THR A 91 -0.37 -15.31 6.83
N ARG A 92 0.60 -14.44 6.54
CA ARG A 92 0.46 -13.45 5.49
C ARG A 92 0.20 -14.11 4.13
N ILE A 93 -0.91 -13.73 3.49
CA ILE A 93 -1.32 -14.21 2.16
C ILE A 93 -1.14 -13.12 1.11
N TYR A 94 -1.04 -13.50 -0.17
CA TYR A 94 -0.77 -12.58 -1.27
C TYR A 94 -1.77 -11.42 -1.36
N ARG A 95 -3.04 -11.70 -1.04
CA ARG A 95 -4.11 -10.69 -1.04
C ARG A 95 -3.79 -9.51 -0.14
N TYR A 96 -3.11 -9.73 1.00
CA TYR A 96 -2.79 -8.63 1.91
C TYR A 96 -1.81 -7.64 1.28
N ASP A 97 -0.81 -8.16 0.57
CA ASP A 97 0.13 -7.32 -0.16
C ASP A 97 -0.55 -6.60 -1.35
N LEU A 98 -1.46 -7.26 -2.07
CA LEU A 98 -2.26 -6.62 -3.12
C LEU A 98 -3.11 -5.47 -2.58
N GLU A 99 -3.76 -5.68 -1.43
CA GLU A 99 -4.57 -4.66 -0.77
C GLU A 99 -3.69 -3.47 -0.33
N ALA A 100 -2.49 -3.73 0.15
CA ALA A 100 -1.52 -2.69 0.48
C ALA A 100 -1.19 -1.80 -0.72
N PHE A 101 -0.99 -2.36 -1.92
CA PHE A 101 -0.79 -1.55 -3.13
C PHE A 101 -1.97 -0.65 -3.45
N VAL A 102 -3.22 -1.09 -3.21
CA VAL A 102 -4.42 -0.26 -3.37
C VAL A 102 -4.43 0.88 -2.35
N TRP A 103 -4.10 0.59 -1.09
CA TRP A 103 -4.01 1.62 -0.05
C TRP A 103 -2.92 2.64 -0.32
N ILE A 104 -1.79 2.23 -0.89
CA ILE A 104 -0.72 3.14 -1.33
C ILE A 104 -1.22 4.07 -2.43
N LEU A 105 -1.94 3.54 -3.44
CA LEU A 105 -2.52 4.34 -4.51
C LEU A 105 -3.50 5.38 -3.95
N LEU A 106 -4.45 4.96 -3.11
CA LEU A 106 -5.40 5.85 -2.45
C LEU A 106 -4.68 6.93 -1.63
N TRP A 107 -3.68 6.52 -0.84
CA TRP A 107 -2.89 7.44 -0.02
C TRP A 107 -2.23 8.51 -0.86
N VAL A 108 -1.58 8.15 -1.97
CA VAL A 108 -0.96 9.14 -2.86
C VAL A 108 -2.00 10.11 -3.40
N CYS A 109 -3.15 9.62 -3.87
CA CYS A 109 -4.21 10.47 -4.43
C CYS A 109 -4.83 11.44 -3.41
N VAL A 110 -4.95 11.04 -2.13
CA VAL A 110 -5.61 11.84 -1.09
C VAL A 110 -4.61 12.74 -0.35
N ARG A 111 -3.35 12.32 -0.25
CA ARG A 111 -2.35 12.94 0.64
C ARG A 111 -1.29 13.76 -0.07
N TYR A 112 -1.19 13.70 -1.40
CA TYR A 112 -0.19 14.46 -2.13
C TYR A 112 -0.83 15.45 -3.10
N GLN A 113 -0.33 16.68 -3.08
CA GLN A 113 -0.61 17.71 -4.07
C GLN A 113 0.71 18.34 -4.51
N ASP A 114 0.97 18.41 -5.81
CA ASP A 114 2.18 19.00 -6.39
C ASP A 114 3.47 18.50 -5.72
N THR A 115 3.58 17.18 -5.50
CA THR A 115 4.68 16.49 -4.77
C THR A 115 4.76 16.73 -3.27
N ARG A 116 3.87 17.53 -2.68
CA ARG A 116 3.88 17.83 -1.24
C ARG A 116 2.89 16.97 -0.49
N LEU A 117 3.36 16.38 0.61
CA LEU A 117 2.51 15.70 1.57
C LEU A 117 1.64 16.73 2.30
N LEU A 118 0.33 16.57 2.20
CA LEU A 118 -0.65 17.37 2.90
C LEU A 118 -0.64 17.02 4.41
N LEU A 119 -0.38 18.03 5.24
CA LEU A 119 -0.14 17.87 6.68
C LEU A 119 -1.41 17.55 7.49
N ASN A 120 -2.59 18.00 7.03
CA ASN A 120 -3.86 17.82 7.76
C ASN A 120 -5.13 17.47 6.93
N PRO A 121 -5.10 16.47 6.02
CA PRO A 121 -6.29 15.98 5.31
C PRO A 121 -6.84 14.66 5.90
N GLU A 122 -7.88 14.13 5.23
CA GLU A 122 -8.41 12.77 5.37
C GLU A 122 -7.29 11.69 5.54
N LEU A 123 -7.62 10.58 6.19
CA LEU A 123 -6.70 9.45 6.47
C LEU A 123 -5.56 9.72 7.48
N SER A 124 -5.49 10.89 8.11
CA SER A 124 -4.41 11.18 9.09
C SER A 124 -4.37 10.23 10.29
N HIS A 125 -5.51 9.70 10.70
CA HIS A 125 -5.61 8.70 11.78
C HIS A 125 -5.04 7.31 11.41
N TRP A 126 -4.77 7.03 10.12
CA TRP A 126 -4.19 5.75 9.68
C TRP A 126 -2.73 5.56 10.08
N LYS A 127 -2.08 6.61 10.58
CA LYS A 127 -0.72 6.55 11.16
C LYS A 127 -0.72 6.21 12.65
N SER A 128 -1.90 6.01 13.25
CA SER A 128 -2.02 5.67 14.66
C SER A 128 -1.81 4.17 14.90
N PHE A 129 -1.82 3.77 16.18
CA PHE A 129 -1.84 2.36 16.59
C PHE A 129 -3.25 1.85 16.88
N ASP A 130 -4.30 2.56 16.44
CA ASP A 130 -5.70 2.13 16.55
C ASP A 130 -6.06 1.19 15.38
N PHE A 131 -5.55 -0.04 15.42
CA PHE A 131 -5.74 -1.00 14.32
C PHE A 131 -7.22 -1.24 14.00
N GLY A 132 -8.09 -1.31 15.01
CA GLY A 132 -9.53 -1.50 14.85
C GLY A 132 -10.21 -0.29 14.20
N GLY A 133 -9.85 0.93 14.61
CA GLY A 133 -10.33 2.16 14.00
C GLY A 133 -9.89 2.30 12.55
N ILE A 134 -8.64 1.94 12.23
CA ILE A 134 -8.12 1.97 10.86
C ILE A 134 -8.84 0.94 9.98
N ALA A 135 -9.02 -0.30 10.47
CA ALA A 135 -9.76 -1.33 9.74
C ALA A 135 -11.21 -0.90 9.46
N SER A 136 -11.88 -0.29 10.44
CA SER A 136 -13.24 0.22 10.29
C SER A 136 -13.30 1.39 9.29
N SER A 137 -12.31 2.29 9.31
CA SER A 137 -12.20 3.36 8.33
C SER A 137 -12.00 2.82 6.91
N LYS A 138 -11.16 1.79 6.72
CA LYS A 138 -10.97 1.12 5.44
C LYS A 138 -12.25 0.48 4.91
N GLN A 139 -12.99 -0.22 5.79
CA GLN A 139 -14.29 -0.78 5.46
C GLN A 139 -15.24 0.31 4.94
N ALA A 140 -15.31 1.45 5.62
CA ALA A 140 -16.16 2.56 5.20
C ALA A 140 -15.81 3.13 3.81
N TYR A 141 -14.53 3.13 3.40
CA TYR A 141 -14.13 3.52 2.03
C TYR A 141 -14.54 2.49 0.97
N ILE A 142 -14.60 1.21 1.33
CA ILE A 142 -14.95 0.12 0.42
C ILE A 142 -16.46 -0.04 0.30
N ASP A 143 -17.20 0.17 1.40
CA ASP A 143 -18.64 -0.07 1.48
C ASP A 143 -19.48 0.93 0.68
N HIS A 144 -20.44 0.36 -0.05
CA HIS A 144 -21.32 1.02 -1.01
C HIS A 144 -22.09 2.23 -0.43
N GLU A 145 -22.53 2.15 0.83
CA GLU A 145 -23.33 3.21 1.46
C GLU A 145 -22.58 4.54 1.68
N TRP A 146 -21.25 4.52 1.74
CA TRP A 146 -20.45 5.75 1.84
C TRP A 146 -20.37 6.49 0.51
N ARG A 147 -20.34 5.75 -0.61
CA ARG A 147 -20.22 6.28 -1.99
C ARG A 147 -21.46 7.06 -2.43
N GLU A 148 -22.65 6.67 -1.95
CA GLU A 148 -23.89 7.37 -2.28
C GLU A 148 -24.05 8.71 -1.53
N ARG A 149 -23.39 8.87 -0.38
CA ARG A 149 -23.49 10.09 0.47
C ARG A 149 -22.44 11.15 0.16
N HIS A 150 -21.35 10.79 -0.51
CA HIS A 150 -20.27 11.71 -0.87
C HIS A 150 -20.04 11.65 -2.37
N ALA A 151 -20.71 12.55 -3.11
CA ALA A 151 -20.48 12.71 -4.54
C ALA A 151 -19.03 13.13 -4.79
N VAL A 152 -18.15 12.15 -5.05
CA VAL A 152 -16.78 12.41 -5.48
C VAL A 152 -16.86 13.07 -6.85
N ARG A 153 -16.70 14.40 -6.89
CA ARG A 153 -16.60 15.13 -8.16
C ARG A 153 -15.15 15.02 -8.64
N PRO A 154 -14.91 14.40 -9.81
CA PRO A 154 -13.57 14.32 -10.38
C PRO A 154 -12.99 15.74 -10.56
N THR A 155 -11.75 15.98 -10.16
CA THR A 155 -11.09 17.29 -10.32
C THR A 155 -10.72 17.52 -11.78
N LYS A 156 -10.96 18.71 -12.35
CA LYS A 156 -10.60 19.02 -13.76
C LYS A 156 -9.09 19.17 -14.03
N SER A 157 -8.24 18.71 -13.12
CA SER A 157 -6.79 18.94 -13.15
C SER A 157 -6.09 18.29 -14.35
N TRP A 158 -6.72 17.32 -15.02
CA TRP A 158 -6.21 16.67 -16.24
C TRP A 158 -6.66 17.33 -17.55
N GLU A 159 -7.54 18.36 -17.53
CA GLU A 159 -8.00 19.01 -18.78
C GLU A 159 -6.92 19.90 -19.43
N ASN A 160 -5.79 20.13 -18.75
CA ASN A 160 -4.71 21.02 -19.20
C ASN A 160 -3.34 20.32 -19.33
N GLU A 161 -3.29 18.98 -19.29
CA GLU A 161 -2.11 18.19 -19.71
C GLU A 161 -2.25 17.81 -21.19
#